data_AF-Q39034-F1
#
_entry.id   AF-Q39034-F1
#
_cell.length_a   1.000
_cell.length_b   1.000
_cell.length_c   1.000
_cell.angle_alpha   90.00
_cell.angle_beta   90.00
_cell.angle_gamma   90.00
#
_symmetry.space_group_name_H-M   'P 1'
#
loop_
_entity.id
_entity.type
_entity.pdbx_description
1 polymer ?
#
loop_
_entity_poly.entity_id
_entity_poly.type
_entity_poly.pdbx_seq_one_letter_code
_entity_poly.pdbx_strand_id
1 'polypeptide(L)'
;MKTQTKVMGGHVLLTVFTLCMLCSGVRAQLSPDIYAKSCPNLVQIVRKQVAIALKAEIRMAASLIRLHFHDCFVNGCDASLLLDGADSEKLAIPNINSARGFEVIDTIKAAVENACPGVVSCADILTLAARDSVVLSGGPGWRVALGRKDGLVANQNSANNLPSPFEPLDAIIAKFVAVNLNITDVVALSGAHTFGQAKCAVFSNRLFNFTGLGNPDATLETSLLSNLQTVCPLGGNSNITAPLDRSTTDTFDNNYFKNLLEGKGLLSSDQILFSSDLAVNTTKKLVEAYSRSQSLFFRDFTCAMIRMGNISNGASGEVRTNCRVINN
;
A
#
# COMPACT_ATOMS: atom_id res chain seq x y z
N MET A 1 80.34 -44.24 40.14
CA MET A 1 80.72 -44.80 38.83
C MET A 1 79.48 -44.88 37.96
N LYS A 2 79.56 -44.32 36.73
CA LYS A 2 78.69 -44.53 35.56
C LYS A 2 77.25 -43.98 35.64
N THR A 3 76.95 -42.82 35.04
CA THR A 3 76.64 -42.47 33.62
C THR A 3 75.18 -42.65 33.17
N GLN A 4 74.69 -41.55 32.57
CA GLN A 4 73.80 -41.42 31.40
C GLN A 4 72.26 -41.31 31.56
N THR A 5 71.81 -40.05 31.45
CA THR A 5 70.82 -39.48 30.49
C THR A 5 69.84 -40.40 29.75
N LYS A 6 68.54 -40.07 29.80
CA LYS A 6 67.77 -39.61 28.61
C LYS A 6 66.40 -39.00 28.96
N VAL A 7 65.99 -38.12 28.04
CA VAL A 7 64.88 -37.15 27.97
C VAL A 7 63.49 -37.79 27.81
N MET A 8 62.46 -37.19 28.44
CA MET A 8 61.05 -37.15 27.99
C MET A 8 60.54 -35.74 28.42
N GLY A 9 60.07 -34.83 27.57
CA GLY A 9 59.08 -34.98 26.50
C GLY A 9 57.76 -34.36 26.96
N GLY A 10 57.73 -33.04 27.19
CA GLY A 10 56.55 -32.31 27.66
C GLY A 10 55.70 -31.81 26.51
N HIS A 11 54.52 -32.40 26.32
CA HIS A 11 53.51 -31.95 25.37
C HIS A 11 52.67 -30.82 26.00
N VAL A 12 52.83 -29.59 25.51
CA VAL A 12 51.91 -28.47 25.78
C VAL A 12 50.77 -28.56 24.76
N LEU A 13 49.60 -28.98 25.22
CA LEU A 13 48.35 -29.01 24.45
C LEU A 13 47.77 -27.58 24.45
N LEU A 14 47.91 -26.86 23.33
CA LEU A 14 47.29 -25.54 23.13
C LEU A 14 45.89 -25.76 22.52
N THR A 15 44.86 -25.78 23.36
CA THR A 15 43.45 -25.84 22.94
C THR A 15 43.03 -24.52 22.28
N VAL A 16 42.84 -24.56 20.96
CA VAL A 16 42.24 -23.47 20.16
C VAL A 16 40.74 -23.44 20.42
N PHE A 17 40.27 -22.44 21.16
CA PHE A 17 38.84 -22.11 21.29
C PHE A 17 38.40 -21.36 20.03
N THR A 18 37.91 -22.09 19.03
CA THR A 18 37.24 -21.50 17.86
C THR A 18 35.84 -21.06 18.29
N LEU A 19 35.70 -19.80 18.69
CA LEU A 19 34.41 -19.15 18.96
C LEU A 19 33.65 -18.95 17.63
N CYS A 20 32.86 -19.95 17.24
CA CYS A 20 31.92 -19.85 16.13
C CYS A 20 30.80 -18.88 16.53
N MET A 21 30.98 -17.58 16.25
CA MET A 21 29.88 -16.60 16.24
C MET A 21 28.92 -16.97 15.10
N LEU A 22 27.92 -17.79 15.43
CA LEU A 22 26.71 -17.91 14.64
C LEU A 22 25.96 -16.57 14.71
N CYS A 23 26.18 -15.71 13.71
CA CYS A 23 25.28 -14.60 13.42
C CYS A 23 23.93 -15.18 12.97
N SER A 24 23.11 -15.60 13.93
CA SER A 24 21.67 -15.73 13.72
C SER A 24 21.13 -14.33 13.49
N GLY A 25 21.01 -13.92 12.23
CA GLY A 25 20.28 -12.72 11.87
C GLY A 25 18.85 -12.84 12.38
N VAL A 26 18.57 -12.21 13.52
CA VAL A 26 17.20 -12.06 14.02
C VAL A 26 16.49 -11.19 13.00
N ARG A 27 15.70 -11.79 12.11
CA ARG A 27 14.69 -11.03 11.35
C ARG A 27 13.79 -10.38 12.39
N ALA A 28 13.88 -9.07 12.53
CA ALA A 28 13.03 -8.31 13.45
C ALA A 28 11.58 -8.52 13.03
N GLN A 29 10.87 -9.37 13.76
CA GLN A 29 9.46 -9.64 13.51
C GLN A 29 8.66 -8.39 13.87
N LEU A 30 7.79 -7.93 12.96
CA LEU A 30 6.90 -6.81 13.24
C LEU A 30 6.02 -7.14 14.45
N SER A 31 5.87 -6.18 15.36
CA SER A 31 5.07 -6.30 16.58
C SER A 31 4.30 -5.01 16.81
N PRO A 32 3.00 -5.06 17.17
CA PRO A 32 2.27 -3.84 17.49
C PRO A 32 2.81 -3.11 18.74
N ASP A 33 3.59 -3.80 19.59
CA ASP A 33 4.13 -3.25 20.85
C ASP A 33 5.57 -2.75 20.74
N ILE A 34 6.16 -2.72 19.54
CA ILE A 34 7.57 -2.36 19.34
C ILE A 34 7.93 -0.97 19.91
N TYR A 35 6.96 -0.05 19.93
CA TYR A 35 7.11 1.33 20.42
C TYR A 35 6.51 1.55 21.81
N ALA A 36 6.08 0.50 22.52
CA ALA A 36 5.36 0.63 23.80
C ALA A 36 6.16 1.40 24.87
N LYS A 37 7.51 1.38 24.80
CA LYS A 37 8.38 2.14 25.71
C LYS A 37 8.92 3.43 25.09
N SER A 38 9.33 3.38 23.82
CA SER A 38 10.03 4.49 23.15
C SER A 38 9.10 5.55 22.57
N CYS A 39 7.85 5.19 22.24
CA CYS A 39 6.83 6.13 21.80
C CYS A 39 5.40 5.65 22.16
N PRO A 40 5.06 5.59 23.46
CA PRO A 40 3.81 4.96 23.94
C PRO A 40 2.53 5.59 23.36
N ASN A 41 2.58 6.88 23.01
CA ASN A 41 1.44 7.62 22.46
C ASN A 41 1.39 7.65 20.92
N LEU A 42 2.26 6.90 20.23
CA LEU A 42 2.38 6.93 18.76
C LEU A 42 1.03 6.83 18.05
N VAL A 43 0.23 5.82 18.38
CA VAL A 43 -1.08 5.57 17.73
C VAL A 43 -2.03 6.75 17.92
N GLN A 44 -2.01 7.40 19.07
CA GLN A 44 -2.88 8.56 19.35
C GLN A 44 -2.42 9.79 18.57
N ILE A 45 -1.10 10.00 18.47
CA ILE A 45 -0.51 11.13 17.72
C ILE A 45 -0.87 11.02 16.25
N VAL A 46 -0.64 9.86 15.62
CA VAL A 46 -0.95 9.64 14.19
C VAL A 46 -2.45 9.83 13.95
N ARG A 47 -3.31 9.17 14.73
CA ARG A 47 -4.77 9.27 14.55
C ARG A 47 -5.27 10.70 14.66
N LYS A 48 -4.73 11.49 15.60
CA LYS A 48 -5.09 12.90 15.76
C LYS A 48 -4.73 13.71 14.52
N GLN A 49 -3.53 13.53 13.99
CA GLN A 49 -3.07 14.27 12.80
C GLN A 49 -3.85 13.86 11.54
N VAL A 50 -4.16 12.57 11.37
CA VAL A 50 -5.05 12.09 10.30
C VAL A 50 -6.44 12.71 10.43
N ALA A 51 -7.03 12.74 11.63
CA ALA A 51 -8.34 13.36 11.84
C ALA A 51 -8.36 14.87 11.52
N ILE A 52 -7.28 15.60 11.84
CA ILE A 52 -7.11 17.01 11.46
C ILE A 52 -7.07 17.14 9.94
N ALA A 53 -6.29 16.30 9.25
CA ALA A 53 -6.17 16.32 7.80
C ALA A 53 -7.50 16.00 7.09
N LEU A 54 -8.23 14.98 7.56
CA LEU A 54 -9.55 14.62 7.02
C LEU A 54 -10.60 15.73 7.21
N LYS A 55 -10.53 16.47 8.32
CA LYS A 55 -11.41 17.62 8.55
C LYS A 55 -11.14 18.76 7.55
N ALA A 56 -9.89 18.94 7.14
CA ALA A 56 -9.51 19.93 6.14
C ALA A 56 -9.84 19.47 4.71
N GLU A 57 -9.60 18.20 4.40
CA GLU A 57 -9.90 17.59 3.11
C GLU A 57 -10.21 16.09 3.26
N ILE A 58 -11.47 15.69 3.10
CA ILE A 58 -11.89 14.31 3.35
C ILE A 58 -11.22 13.28 2.41
N ARG A 59 -10.92 13.67 1.15
CA ARG A 59 -10.19 12.84 0.17
C ARG A 59 -8.81 12.42 0.67
N MET A 60 -8.25 13.10 1.66
CA MET A 60 -6.95 12.74 2.22
C MET A 60 -6.95 11.31 2.79
N ALA A 61 -8.08 10.81 3.29
CA ALA A 61 -8.21 9.43 3.75
C ALA A 61 -7.83 8.42 2.65
N ALA A 62 -8.47 8.55 1.48
CA ALA A 62 -8.19 7.72 0.31
C ALA A 62 -6.76 7.92 -0.22
N SER A 63 -6.23 9.13 -0.10
CA SER A 63 -4.88 9.46 -0.56
C SER A 63 -3.81 8.75 0.27
N LEU A 64 -3.94 8.76 1.60
CA LEU A 64 -2.96 8.16 2.53
C LEU A 64 -2.90 6.64 2.42
N ILE A 65 -4.05 5.95 2.30
CA ILE A 65 -4.04 4.50 2.07
C ILE A 65 -3.42 4.14 0.71
N ARG A 66 -3.67 4.95 -0.33
CA ARG A 66 -3.05 4.73 -1.65
C ARG A 66 -1.53 4.88 -1.60
N LEU A 67 -1.02 5.85 -0.85
CA LEU A 67 0.43 5.97 -0.61
C LEU A 67 0.99 4.70 0.03
N HIS A 68 0.31 4.12 1.02
CA HIS A 68 0.76 2.87 1.64
C HIS A 68 0.73 1.67 0.68
N PHE A 69 -0.29 1.56 -0.18
CA PHE A 69 -0.33 0.54 -1.23
C PHE A 69 0.84 0.70 -2.21
N HIS A 70 1.08 1.92 -2.69
CA HIS A 70 2.17 2.21 -3.64
C HIS A 70 3.55 1.97 -3.04
N ASP A 71 3.73 2.29 -1.76
CA ASP A 71 4.93 1.98 -0.99
C ASP A 71 5.15 0.46 -0.93
N CYS A 72 4.19 -0.28 -0.37
CA CYS A 72 4.34 -1.72 -0.17
C CYS A 72 4.57 -2.55 -1.43
N PHE A 73 4.14 -2.06 -2.60
CA PHE A 73 4.31 -2.76 -3.88
C PHE A 73 5.66 -2.46 -4.56
N VAL A 74 6.47 -1.55 -4.00
CA VAL A 74 7.77 -1.16 -4.54
C VAL A 74 8.81 -1.31 -3.45
N ASN A 75 9.76 -2.23 -3.58
CA ASN A 75 10.74 -2.57 -2.53
C ASN A 75 10.14 -3.05 -1.18
N GLY A 76 8.81 -3.14 -1.05
CA GLY A 76 8.13 -3.48 0.20
C GLY A 76 7.75 -2.23 0.98
N CYS A 77 7.16 -2.39 2.16
CA CYS A 77 6.68 -1.24 2.94
C CYS A 77 7.85 -0.56 3.66
N ASP A 78 8.67 0.21 2.94
CA ASP A 78 9.92 0.81 3.43
C ASP A 78 9.95 2.35 3.27
N ALA A 79 8.81 2.96 2.97
CA ALA A 79 8.69 4.40 2.69
C ALA A 79 9.57 4.91 1.53
N SER A 80 10.06 4.06 0.62
CA SER A 80 10.86 4.46 -0.55
C SER A 80 10.13 5.51 -1.40
N LEU A 81 8.81 5.37 -1.53
CA LEU A 81 7.92 6.30 -2.23
C LEU A 81 8.02 7.74 -1.70
N LEU A 82 8.35 7.92 -0.42
CA LEU A 82 8.36 9.24 0.22
C LEU A 82 9.62 10.06 -0.11
N LEU A 83 10.70 9.42 -0.57
CA LEU A 83 11.95 10.07 -0.94
C LEU A 83 11.76 11.01 -2.14
N ASP A 84 12.29 12.22 -2.03
CA ASP A 84 12.41 13.17 -3.13
C ASP A 84 13.74 12.99 -3.86
N GLY A 85 13.82 13.41 -5.13
CA GLY A 85 15.00 13.23 -5.97
C GLY A 85 14.66 13.16 -7.46
N ALA A 86 15.69 13.20 -8.32
CA ALA A 86 15.52 13.12 -9.78
C ALA A 86 15.02 11.73 -10.24
N ASP A 87 15.32 10.69 -9.47
CA ASP A 87 14.91 9.30 -9.63
C ASP A 87 13.81 8.89 -8.63
N SER A 88 13.12 9.87 -8.04
CA SER A 88 12.03 9.61 -7.09
C SER A 88 10.91 8.80 -7.74
N GLU A 89 10.33 7.89 -6.96
CA GLU A 89 9.11 7.17 -7.34
C GLU A 89 7.91 8.09 -7.55
N LYS A 90 7.92 9.31 -6.98
CA LYS A 90 6.87 10.32 -7.20
C LYS A 90 6.75 10.74 -8.67
N LEU A 91 7.82 10.53 -9.44
CA LEU A 91 7.88 10.81 -10.88
C LEU A 91 7.52 9.59 -11.75
N ALA A 92 7.31 8.41 -11.15
CA ALA A 92 6.86 7.22 -11.88
C ALA A 92 5.47 7.43 -12.50
N ILE A 93 5.19 6.76 -13.62
CA ILE A 93 3.93 6.84 -14.40
C ILE A 93 2.67 6.81 -13.51
N PRO A 94 2.50 5.90 -12.54
CA PRO A 94 1.29 5.83 -11.70
C PRO A 94 1.22 6.90 -10.60
N ASN A 95 2.35 7.55 -10.28
CA ASN A 95 2.53 8.49 -9.17
C ASN A 95 2.51 9.96 -9.62
N ILE A 96 3.11 10.27 -10.76
CA ILE A 96 3.23 11.64 -11.24
C ILE A 96 1.84 12.25 -11.49
N ASN A 97 1.62 13.45 -10.95
CA ASN A 97 0.31 14.13 -11.01
C ASN A 97 -0.84 13.20 -10.56
N SER A 98 -0.62 12.40 -9.51
CA SER A 98 -1.52 11.30 -9.12
C SER A 98 -1.45 11.01 -7.62
N ALA A 99 -0.29 10.56 -7.12
CA ALA A 99 -0.06 10.35 -5.70
C ALA A 99 -0.04 11.70 -4.97
N ARG A 100 -0.61 11.74 -3.75
CA ARG A 100 -0.80 12.99 -2.99
C ARG A 100 -0.90 12.71 -1.49
N GLY A 101 -0.74 13.76 -0.69
CA GLY A 101 -0.78 13.67 0.78
C GLY A 101 0.59 13.56 1.44
N PHE A 102 1.67 13.78 0.69
CA PHE A 102 3.04 13.75 1.22
C PHE A 102 3.24 14.79 2.33
N GLU A 103 2.65 15.98 2.19
CA GLU A 103 2.73 17.08 3.16
C GLU A 103 1.99 16.74 4.47
N VAL A 104 0.94 15.91 4.38
CA VAL A 104 0.24 15.39 5.56
C VAL A 104 1.10 14.35 6.27
N ILE A 105 1.81 13.50 5.53
CA ILE A 105 2.80 12.58 6.12
C ILE A 105 3.92 13.36 6.82
N ASP A 106 4.42 14.44 6.22
CA ASP A 106 5.42 15.32 6.87
C ASP A 106 4.87 15.91 8.18
N THR A 107 3.61 16.37 8.18
CA THR A 107 2.94 16.91 9.37
C THR A 107 2.80 15.86 10.47
N ILE A 108 2.41 14.63 10.11
CA ILE A 108 2.34 13.50 11.06
C ILE A 108 3.74 13.21 11.61
N LYS A 109 4.75 13.12 10.74
CA LYS A 109 6.14 12.86 11.12
C LYS A 109 6.66 13.93 12.08
N ALA A 110 6.45 15.20 11.79
CA ALA A 110 6.87 16.30 12.67
C ALA A 110 6.24 16.20 14.06
N ALA A 111 4.95 15.87 14.14
CA ALA A 111 4.27 15.67 15.43
C ALA A 111 4.82 14.45 16.20
N VAL A 112 5.15 13.37 15.49
CA VAL A 112 5.75 12.17 16.08
C VAL A 112 7.19 12.45 16.54
N GLU A 113 8.01 13.11 15.74
CA GLU A 113 9.38 13.49 16.08
C GLU A 113 9.43 14.45 17.28
N ASN A 114 8.48 15.39 17.38
CA ASN A 114 8.37 16.28 18.54
C ASN A 114 8.08 15.52 19.85
N ALA A 115 7.36 14.39 19.77
CA ALA A 115 7.06 13.57 20.94
C ALA A 115 8.11 12.48 21.21
N CYS A 116 8.70 11.93 20.16
CA CYS A 116 9.54 10.74 20.16
C CYS A 116 10.70 10.87 19.14
N PRO A 117 11.69 11.74 19.39
CA PRO A 117 12.73 12.07 18.40
C PRO A 117 13.51 10.84 17.93
N GLY A 118 13.58 10.62 16.62
CA GLY A 118 14.38 9.56 16.00
C GLY A 118 13.91 8.12 16.27
N VAL A 119 12.65 7.93 16.72
CA VAL A 119 12.15 6.62 17.15
C VAL A 119 11.38 5.88 16.05
N VAL A 120 10.46 6.56 15.38
CA VAL A 120 9.43 5.93 14.55
C VAL A 120 9.72 6.13 13.08
N SER A 121 9.72 5.03 12.31
CA SER A 121 9.99 5.08 10.87
C SER A 121 8.85 5.74 10.09
N CYS A 122 9.17 6.32 8.95
CA CYS A 122 8.17 6.83 8.01
C CYS A 122 7.29 5.70 7.46
N ALA A 123 7.84 4.51 7.27
CA ALA A 123 7.10 3.31 6.85
C ALA A 123 5.98 2.94 7.84
N ASP A 124 6.26 2.97 9.15
CA ASP A 124 5.24 2.70 10.16
C ASP A 124 4.23 3.84 10.30
N ILE A 125 4.65 5.09 10.12
CA ILE A 125 3.73 6.24 10.06
C ILE A 125 2.74 6.07 8.91
N LEU A 126 3.22 5.71 7.71
CA LEU A 126 2.37 5.50 6.54
C LEU A 126 1.38 4.35 6.77
N THR A 127 1.84 3.25 7.37
CA THR A 127 1.00 2.09 7.71
C THR A 127 -0.09 2.46 8.72
N LEU A 128 0.24 3.21 9.78
CA LEU A 128 -0.72 3.69 10.77
C LEU A 128 -1.71 4.69 10.16
N ALA A 129 -1.23 5.62 9.33
CA ALA A 129 -2.05 6.62 8.67
C ALA A 129 -3.07 5.98 7.71
N ALA A 130 -2.68 4.93 6.98
CA ALA A 130 -3.57 4.14 6.15
C ALA A 130 -4.69 3.48 6.97
N ARG A 131 -4.35 2.85 8.10
CA ARG A 131 -5.34 2.25 9.00
C ARG A 131 -6.29 3.29 9.57
N ASP A 132 -5.77 4.41 10.07
CA ASP A 132 -6.58 5.48 10.65
C ASP A 132 -7.48 6.15 9.63
N SER A 133 -7.04 6.25 8.37
CA SER A 133 -7.87 6.76 7.27
C SER A 133 -9.10 5.88 7.03
N VAL A 134 -8.93 4.55 7.02
CA VAL A 134 -10.06 3.61 6.88
C VAL A 134 -11.03 3.71 8.06
N VAL A 135 -10.50 3.70 9.29
CA VAL A 135 -11.32 3.77 10.51
C VAL A 135 -12.12 5.08 10.59
N LEU A 136 -11.48 6.21 10.30
CA LEU A 136 -12.13 7.52 10.35
C LEU A 136 -13.15 7.72 9.22
N SER A 137 -13.06 6.93 8.15
CA SER A 137 -14.06 6.86 7.08
C SER A 137 -15.16 5.81 7.34
N GLY A 138 -15.22 5.20 8.53
CA GLY A 138 -16.28 4.24 8.91
C GLY A 138 -15.96 2.77 8.61
N GLY A 139 -14.76 2.48 8.13
CA GLY A 139 -14.29 1.13 7.84
C GLY A 139 -13.79 0.37 9.08
N PRO A 140 -13.26 -0.84 8.89
CA PRO A 140 -12.79 -1.67 10.00
C PRO A 140 -11.51 -1.15 10.62
N GLY A 141 -11.36 -1.35 11.93
CA GLY A 141 -10.09 -1.17 12.63
C GLY A 141 -9.32 -2.48 12.74
N TRP A 142 -7.99 -2.40 12.70
CA TRP A 142 -7.11 -3.53 12.99
C TRP A 142 -5.86 -3.07 13.75
N ARG A 143 -5.24 -4.01 14.46
CA ARG A 143 -4.01 -3.78 15.22
C ARG A 143 -2.82 -3.88 14.26
N VAL A 144 -2.24 -2.74 13.94
CA VAL A 144 -1.09 -2.64 13.03
C VAL A 144 0.16 -3.21 13.73
N ALA A 145 0.81 -4.19 13.12
CA ALA A 145 2.16 -4.61 13.51
C ALA A 145 3.18 -3.60 13.00
N LEU A 146 4.10 -3.18 13.88
CA LEU A 146 5.05 -2.09 13.66
C LEU A 146 6.49 -2.62 13.78
N GLY A 147 7.46 -1.81 13.42
CA GLY A 147 8.89 -2.12 13.43
C GLY A 147 9.53 -2.08 12.04
N ARG A 148 8.84 -1.54 11.03
CA ARG A 148 9.42 -1.36 9.69
C ARG A 148 10.58 -0.36 9.76
N LYS A 149 11.54 -0.52 8.86
CA LYS A 149 12.63 0.44 8.67
C LYS A 149 12.45 1.15 7.34
N ASP A 150 12.97 2.36 7.28
CA ASP A 150 12.90 3.18 6.08
C ASP A 150 14.01 2.78 5.11
N GLY A 151 13.64 2.48 3.87
CA GLY A 151 14.55 2.18 2.77
C GLY A 151 15.47 3.35 2.45
N LEU A 152 16.66 3.04 1.96
CA LEU A 152 17.71 4.02 1.67
C LEU A 152 17.69 4.50 0.21
N VAL A 153 16.88 3.89 -0.64
CA VAL A 153 16.78 4.20 -2.08
C VAL A 153 15.33 4.15 -2.55
N ALA A 154 14.99 5.03 -3.47
CA ALA A 154 13.76 4.93 -4.26
C ALA A 154 13.94 3.91 -5.41
N ASN A 155 12.84 3.40 -5.96
CA ASN A 155 12.87 2.51 -7.12
C ASN A 155 11.80 2.88 -8.17
N GLN A 156 12.05 3.98 -8.89
CA GLN A 156 11.14 4.48 -9.93
C GLN A 156 10.81 3.44 -11.01
N ASN A 157 11.76 2.58 -11.38
CA ASN A 157 11.53 1.53 -12.38
C ASN A 157 10.51 0.49 -11.90
N SER A 158 10.64 0.02 -10.66
CA SER A 158 9.65 -0.88 -10.06
C SER A 158 8.31 -0.18 -9.84
N ALA A 159 8.32 1.12 -9.47
CA ALA A 159 7.09 1.90 -9.36
C ALA A 159 6.35 2.05 -10.70
N ASN A 160 7.05 2.12 -11.84
CA ASN A 160 6.41 2.08 -13.17
C ASN A 160 5.68 0.75 -13.46
N ASN A 161 5.96 -0.30 -12.69
CA ASN A 161 5.32 -1.60 -12.81
C ASN A 161 4.16 -1.82 -11.81
N LEU A 162 3.71 -0.78 -11.09
CA LEU A 162 2.47 -0.88 -10.29
C LEU A 162 1.27 -1.29 -11.18
N PRO A 163 0.24 -1.96 -10.62
CA PRO A 163 -0.97 -2.31 -11.37
C PRO A 163 -1.60 -1.10 -12.06
N SER A 164 -1.88 -1.24 -13.34
CA SER A 164 -2.49 -0.19 -14.17
C SER A 164 -4.00 -0.40 -14.32
N PRO A 165 -4.81 0.68 -14.37
CA PRO A 165 -6.26 0.58 -14.56
C PRO A 165 -6.66 0.01 -15.92
N PHE A 166 -5.71 -0.11 -16.86
CA PHE A 166 -5.92 -0.57 -18.23
C PHE A 166 -5.48 -2.02 -18.47
N GLU A 167 -4.83 -2.65 -17.48
CA GLU A 167 -4.33 -4.02 -17.59
C GLU A 167 -5.46 -5.05 -17.46
N PRO A 168 -5.35 -6.21 -18.14
CA PRO A 168 -6.28 -7.30 -17.95
C PRO A 168 -6.14 -7.92 -16.54
N LEU A 169 -7.17 -8.64 -16.10
CA LEU A 169 -7.28 -9.12 -14.73
C LEU A 169 -6.14 -10.09 -14.35
N ASP A 170 -5.70 -10.94 -15.27
CA ASP A 170 -4.58 -11.87 -15.06
C ASP A 170 -3.25 -11.15 -14.80
N ALA A 171 -2.99 -10.04 -15.50
CA ALA A 171 -1.80 -9.23 -15.29
C ALA A 171 -1.82 -8.53 -13.92
N ILE A 172 -2.99 -8.02 -13.49
CA ILE A 172 -3.17 -7.46 -12.14
C ILE A 172 -2.93 -8.55 -11.09
N ILE A 173 -3.53 -9.73 -11.26
CA ILE A 173 -3.32 -10.88 -10.35
C ILE A 173 -1.83 -11.24 -10.28
N ALA A 174 -1.13 -11.31 -11.42
CA ALA A 174 0.30 -11.64 -11.46
C ALA A 174 1.16 -10.64 -10.66
N LYS A 175 0.85 -9.34 -10.72
CA LYS A 175 1.54 -8.30 -9.94
C LYS A 175 1.31 -8.46 -8.43
N PHE A 176 0.12 -8.88 -8.01
CA PHE A 176 -0.15 -9.21 -6.60
C PHE A 176 0.60 -10.47 -6.17
N VAL A 177 0.61 -11.52 -7.01
CA VAL A 177 1.37 -12.76 -6.76
C VAL A 177 2.87 -12.48 -6.63
N ALA A 178 3.42 -11.57 -7.44
CA ALA A 178 4.83 -11.18 -7.36
C ALA A 178 5.24 -10.60 -6.00
N VAL A 179 4.28 -10.03 -5.24
CA VAL A 179 4.50 -9.51 -3.88
C VAL A 179 3.89 -10.40 -2.79
N ASN A 180 3.68 -11.70 -3.09
CA ASN A 180 3.13 -12.71 -2.18
C ASN A 180 1.69 -12.44 -1.71
N LEU A 181 0.91 -11.73 -2.54
CA LEU A 181 -0.54 -11.62 -2.41
C LEU A 181 -1.22 -12.58 -3.41
N ASN A 182 -2.49 -12.87 -3.20
CA ASN A 182 -3.30 -13.80 -3.98
C ASN A 182 -4.58 -13.09 -4.47
N ILE A 183 -5.39 -13.82 -5.24
CA ILE A 183 -6.59 -13.30 -5.87
C ILE A 183 -7.66 -12.77 -4.89
N THR A 184 -7.76 -13.33 -3.69
CA THR A 184 -8.67 -12.82 -2.65
C THR A 184 -8.27 -11.41 -2.24
N ASP A 185 -6.97 -11.13 -2.25
CA ASP A 185 -6.37 -9.87 -1.83
C ASP A 185 -6.53 -8.83 -2.90
N VAL A 186 -6.44 -9.23 -4.17
CA VAL A 186 -6.79 -8.38 -5.31
C VAL A 186 -8.20 -7.84 -5.09
N VAL A 187 -9.19 -8.72 -4.92
CA VAL A 187 -10.59 -8.29 -4.78
C VAL A 187 -10.81 -7.51 -3.49
N ALA A 188 -10.26 -7.95 -2.36
CA ALA A 188 -10.42 -7.25 -1.09
C ALA A 188 -9.79 -5.87 -1.12
N LEU A 189 -8.53 -5.74 -1.53
CA LEU A 189 -7.81 -4.45 -1.55
C LEU A 189 -8.33 -3.50 -2.63
N SER A 190 -8.87 -4.01 -3.75
CA SER A 190 -9.64 -3.19 -4.70
C SER A 190 -10.85 -2.52 -4.05
N GLY A 191 -11.39 -3.10 -2.96
CA GLY A 191 -12.41 -2.46 -2.12
C GLY A 191 -11.98 -1.12 -1.51
N ALA A 192 -10.68 -0.78 -1.50
CA ALA A 192 -10.22 0.56 -1.15
C ALA A 192 -10.70 1.64 -2.14
N HIS A 193 -11.21 1.28 -3.33
CA HIS A 193 -11.89 2.21 -4.23
C HIS A 193 -13.34 2.55 -3.80
N THR A 194 -13.80 2.09 -2.64
CA THR A 194 -15.04 2.55 -1.99
C THR A 194 -15.04 4.04 -1.64
N PHE A 195 -13.88 4.69 -1.67
CA PHE A 195 -13.76 6.13 -1.43
C PHE A 195 -12.67 6.75 -2.32
N GLY A 196 -12.61 8.08 -2.35
CA GLY A 196 -11.60 8.81 -3.12
C GLY A 196 -12.02 9.07 -4.56
N GLN A 197 -11.03 9.35 -5.41
CA GLN A 197 -11.26 9.97 -6.72
C GLN A 197 -10.27 9.44 -7.76
N ALA A 198 -10.73 9.36 -9.01
CA ALA A 198 -9.89 9.07 -10.16
C ALA A 198 -9.99 10.21 -11.19
N LYS A 199 -8.90 10.50 -11.90
CA LYS A 199 -8.88 11.52 -12.96
C LYS A 199 -9.46 10.98 -14.26
N CYS A 200 -10.05 11.82 -15.10
CA CYS A 200 -10.57 11.44 -16.42
C CYS A 200 -9.55 10.63 -17.23
N ALA A 201 -8.25 11.01 -17.18
CA ALA A 201 -7.19 10.32 -17.92
C ALA A 201 -7.08 8.80 -17.64
N VAL A 202 -7.58 8.30 -16.51
CA VAL A 202 -7.48 6.87 -16.14
C VAL A 202 -8.74 6.05 -16.43
N PHE A 203 -9.79 6.66 -16.98
CA PHE A 203 -11.02 5.94 -17.36
C PHE A 203 -11.70 6.49 -18.63
N SER A 204 -11.26 7.62 -19.18
CA SER A 204 -11.90 8.24 -20.37
C SER A 204 -11.82 7.37 -21.61
N ASN A 205 -10.88 6.41 -21.67
CA ASN A 205 -10.80 5.39 -22.71
C ASN A 205 -12.09 4.56 -22.82
N ARG A 206 -12.82 4.39 -21.72
CA ARG A 206 -14.08 3.64 -21.67
C ARG A 206 -15.29 4.41 -22.23
N LEU A 207 -15.19 5.72 -22.41
CA LEU A 207 -16.37 6.58 -22.54
C LEU A 207 -16.84 6.81 -23.98
N PHE A 208 -15.98 6.59 -24.97
CA PHE A 208 -16.27 6.96 -26.36
C PHE A 208 -15.88 5.88 -27.36
N ASN A 209 -14.65 5.37 -27.26
CA ASN A 209 -14.11 4.40 -28.22
C ASN A 209 -13.19 3.39 -27.52
N PHE A 210 -13.78 2.45 -26.80
CA PHE A 210 -13.04 1.54 -25.90
C PHE A 210 -12.22 0.48 -26.66
N THR A 211 -12.78 -0.08 -27.73
CA THR A 211 -12.16 -1.16 -28.52
C THR A 211 -11.62 -0.71 -29.88
N GLY A 212 -11.71 0.58 -30.20
CA GLY A 212 -11.39 1.12 -31.53
C GLY A 212 -12.57 1.12 -32.51
N LEU A 213 -13.72 0.52 -32.15
CA LEU A 213 -14.91 0.38 -33.00
C LEU A 213 -15.93 1.53 -32.87
N GLY A 214 -15.57 2.64 -32.23
CA GLY A 214 -16.42 3.82 -32.06
C GLY A 214 -17.51 3.70 -30.99
N ASN A 215 -17.44 2.68 -30.14
CA ASN A 215 -18.39 2.46 -29.06
C ASN A 215 -17.73 2.57 -27.67
N PRO A 216 -18.45 3.06 -26.65
CA PRO A 216 -18.04 2.98 -25.25
C PRO A 216 -17.84 1.54 -24.77
N ASP A 217 -17.25 1.37 -23.60
CA ASP A 217 -17.15 0.08 -22.91
C ASP A 217 -18.56 -0.46 -22.60
N ALA A 218 -18.93 -1.59 -23.20
CA ALA A 218 -20.24 -2.21 -23.05
C ALA A 218 -20.54 -2.69 -21.62
N THR A 219 -19.53 -2.78 -20.75
CA THR A 219 -19.70 -3.15 -19.34
C THR A 219 -20.00 -1.97 -18.43
N LEU A 220 -20.00 -0.74 -18.96
CA LEU A 220 -20.30 0.48 -18.22
C LEU A 220 -21.81 0.81 -18.31
N GLU A 221 -22.46 0.94 -17.17
CA GLU A 221 -23.89 1.29 -17.09
C GLU A 221 -24.18 2.64 -17.79
N THR A 222 -25.26 2.70 -18.56
CA THR A 222 -25.49 3.80 -19.52
C THR A 222 -25.75 5.15 -18.85
N SER A 223 -26.40 5.19 -17.69
CA SER A 223 -26.60 6.42 -16.91
C SER A 223 -25.28 6.93 -16.32
N LEU A 224 -24.43 6.03 -15.83
CA LEU A 224 -23.04 6.35 -15.45
C LEU A 224 -22.24 6.88 -16.63
N LEU A 225 -22.27 6.20 -17.77
CA LEU A 225 -21.59 6.61 -18.99
C LEU A 225 -21.97 8.05 -19.38
N SER A 226 -23.26 8.37 -19.47
CA SER A 226 -23.73 9.71 -19.84
C SER A 226 -23.23 10.80 -18.88
N ASN A 227 -23.24 10.50 -17.57
CA ASN A 227 -22.69 11.40 -16.57
C ASN A 227 -21.17 11.59 -16.75
N LEU A 228 -20.40 10.51 -16.94
CA LEU A 228 -18.95 10.58 -17.12
C LEU A 228 -18.54 11.27 -18.43
N GLN A 229 -19.31 11.13 -19.52
CA GLN A 229 -19.07 11.86 -20.77
C GLN A 229 -19.22 13.38 -20.59
N THR A 230 -20.12 13.80 -19.68
CA THR A 230 -20.26 15.21 -19.31
C THR A 230 -19.07 15.70 -18.48
N VAL A 231 -18.59 14.88 -17.54
CA VAL A 231 -17.43 15.20 -16.69
C VAL A 231 -16.12 15.20 -17.49
N CYS A 232 -16.00 14.30 -18.46
CA CYS A 232 -14.80 14.04 -19.24
C CYS A 232 -15.09 14.10 -20.76
N PRO A 233 -15.45 15.27 -21.32
CA PRO A 233 -15.73 15.39 -22.75
C PRO A 233 -14.46 15.15 -23.58
N LEU A 234 -14.62 14.72 -24.83
CA LEU A 234 -13.50 14.61 -25.77
C LEU A 234 -12.78 15.97 -25.92
N GLY A 235 -11.46 15.98 -25.76
CA GLY A 235 -10.65 17.20 -25.76
C GLY A 235 -10.75 18.05 -24.47
N GLY A 236 -11.50 17.60 -23.46
CA GLY A 236 -11.60 18.25 -22.16
C GLY A 236 -10.35 18.08 -21.29
N ASN A 237 -10.38 18.73 -20.11
CA ASN A 237 -9.28 18.64 -19.15
C ASN A 237 -9.23 17.24 -18.50
N SER A 238 -8.21 16.45 -18.83
CA SER A 238 -8.04 15.07 -18.36
C SER A 238 -7.69 14.94 -16.87
N ASN A 239 -7.42 16.06 -16.18
CA ASN A 239 -7.16 16.11 -14.74
C ASN A 239 -8.41 16.30 -13.88
N ILE A 240 -9.57 16.58 -14.47
CA ILE A 240 -10.85 16.58 -13.74
C ILE A 240 -11.08 15.19 -13.16
N THR A 241 -11.62 15.14 -11.93
CA THR A 241 -11.83 13.87 -11.23
C THR A 241 -13.30 13.50 -11.12
N ALA A 242 -13.56 12.20 -11.02
CA ALA A 242 -14.83 11.62 -10.63
C ALA A 242 -14.63 10.72 -9.40
N PRO A 243 -15.66 10.58 -8.53
CA PRO A 243 -15.59 9.70 -7.38
C PRO A 243 -15.46 8.24 -7.82
N LEU A 244 -14.57 7.48 -7.17
CA LEU A 244 -14.38 6.05 -7.44
C LEU A 244 -15.64 5.24 -7.08
N ASP A 245 -16.29 5.60 -5.97
CA ASP A 245 -17.59 5.09 -5.57
C ASP A 245 -18.67 6.17 -5.75
N ARG A 246 -19.68 5.86 -6.55
CA ARG A 246 -20.80 6.79 -6.81
C ARG A 246 -21.95 6.69 -5.82
N SER A 247 -21.97 5.66 -5.00
CA SER A 247 -22.99 5.44 -3.97
C SER A 247 -22.64 6.20 -2.69
N THR A 248 -21.39 6.12 -2.25
CA THR A 248 -20.90 6.78 -1.01
C THR A 248 -19.46 7.28 -1.17
N THR A 249 -19.28 8.48 -1.70
CA THR A 249 -17.97 9.04 -2.09
C THR A 249 -16.84 8.96 -1.04
N ASP A 250 -17.19 9.12 0.24
CA ASP A 250 -16.21 9.28 1.34
C ASP A 250 -16.33 8.21 2.44
N THR A 251 -17.35 7.36 2.37
CA THR A 251 -17.60 6.32 3.39
C THR A 251 -16.91 5.03 2.97
N PHE A 252 -16.14 4.43 3.88
CA PHE A 252 -15.53 3.14 3.63
C PHE A 252 -16.54 2.03 3.93
N ASP A 253 -17.15 1.47 2.89
CA ASP A 253 -18.19 0.45 3.00
C ASP A 253 -18.09 -0.58 1.85
N ASN A 254 -19.12 -1.42 1.67
CA ASN A 254 -19.12 -2.42 0.60
C ASN A 254 -19.88 -1.98 -0.67
N ASN A 255 -20.24 -0.71 -0.80
CA ASN A 255 -20.97 -0.19 -1.96
C ASN A 255 -20.13 -0.24 -3.24
N TYR A 256 -18.80 -0.15 -3.14
CA TYR A 256 -17.89 -0.46 -4.25
C TYR A 256 -18.28 -1.76 -4.96
N PHE A 257 -18.46 -2.85 -4.20
CA PHE A 257 -18.80 -4.15 -4.77
C PHE A 257 -20.24 -4.22 -5.29
N LYS A 258 -21.18 -3.47 -4.68
CA LYS A 258 -22.56 -3.35 -5.20
C LYS A 258 -22.58 -2.64 -6.54
N ASN A 259 -21.77 -1.57 -6.70
CA ASN A 259 -21.62 -0.86 -7.97
C ASN A 259 -21.14 -1.80 -9.09
N LEU A 260 -20.19 -2.71 -8.80
CA LEU A 260 -19.69 -3.65 -9.81
C LEU A 260 -20.78 -4.58 -10.37
N LEU A 261 -21.73 -5.01 -9.53
CA LEU A 261 -22.87 -5.84 -9.95
C LEU A 261 -23.76 -5.13 -10.97
N GLU A 262 -23.84 -3.80 -10.88
CA GLU A 262 -24.69 -2.96 -11.71
C GLU A 262 -23.94 -2.33 -12.90
N GLY A 263 -22.69 -2.74 -13.16
CA GLY A 263 -21.87 -2.13 -14.23
C GLY A 263 -21.39 -0.71 -13.90
N LYS A 264 -21.37 -0.35 -12.62
CA LYS A 264 -21.04 1.01 -12.14
C LYS A 264 -19.61 1.16 -11.60
N GLY A 265 -18.71 0.20 -11.84
CA GLY A 265 -17.29 0.35 -11.55
C GLY A 265 -16.65 1.40 -12.45
N LEU A 266 -15.89 2.35 -11.89
CA LEU A 266 -15.34 3.49 -12.64
C LEU A 266 -14.17 3.10 -13.53
N LEU A 267 -13.16 2.42 -12.98
CA LEU A 267 -11.98 2.00 -13.74
C LEU A 267 -12.25 0.68 -14.48
N SER A 268 -11.56 0.44 -15.59
CA SER A 268 -11.64 -0.88 -16.25
C SER A 268 -11.20 -1.98 -15.29
N SER A 269 -10.11 -1.76 -14.55
CA SER A 269 -9.62 -2.67 -13.51
C SER A 269 -10.62 -2.97 -12.38
N ASP A 270 -11.60 -2.09 -12.14
CA ASP A 270 -12.67 -2.35 -11.18
C ASP A 270 -13.71 -3.28 -11.79
N GLN A 271 -14.23 -2.90 -12.96
CA GLN A 271 -15.36 -3.59 -13.55
C GLN A 271 -14.99 -5.03 -13.98
N ILE A 272 -13.75 -5.25 -14.43
CA ILE A 272 -13.27 -6.59 -14.83
C ILE A 272 -13.24 -7.60 -13.68
N LEU A 273 -13.25 -7.18 -12.41
CA LEU A 273 -13.39 -8.08 -11.26
C LEU A 273 -14.74 -8.82 -11.27
N PHE A 274 -15.74 -8.28 -11.95
CA PHE A 274 -17.07 -8.86 -12.07
C PHE A 274 -17.43 -9.28 -13.51
N SER A 275 -17.04 -8.48 -14.52
CA SER A 275 -17.51 -8.63 -15.90
C SER A 275 -16.59 -9.40 -16.85
N SER A 276 -15.32 -9.63 -16.49
CA SER A 276 -14.39 -10.33 -17.40
C SER A 276 -14.67 -11.84 -17.47
N ASP A 277 -14.26 -12.47 -18.57
CA ASP A 277 -14.38 -13.93 -18.74
C ASP A 277 -13.62 -14.70 -17.65
N LEU A 278 -12.43 -14.21 -17.27
CA LEU A 278 -11.64 -14.78 -16.17
C LEU A 278 -12.37 -14.67 -14.84
N ALA A 279 -13.09 -13.57 -14.58
CA ALA A 279 -13.80 -13.33 -13.33
C ALA A 279 -14.89 -14.38 -13.06
N VAL A 280 -15.54 -14.91 -14.11
CA VAL A 280 -16.68 -15.86 -14.00
C VAL A 280 -16.37 -17.02 -13.05
N ASN A 281 -15.16 -17.58 -13.13
CA ASN A 281 -14.73 -18.70 -12.30
C ASN A 281 -13.75 -18.31 -11.19
N THR A 282 -13.49 -17.02 -11.00
CA THR A 282 -12.50 -16.51 -10.04
C THR A 282 -13.08 -15.40 -9.15
N THR A 283 -12.88 -14.14 -9.50
CA THR A 283 -13.19 -12.97 -8.67
C THR A 283 -14.68 -12.69 -8.52
N LYS A 284 -15.52 -13.06 -9.51
CA LYS A 284 -16.94 -12.72 -9.55
C LYS A 284 -17.71 -13.15 -8.29
N LYS A 285 -17.52 -14.41 -7.86
CA LYS A 285 -18.18 -14.94 -6.66
C LYS A 285 -17.76 -14.21 -5.38
N LEU A 286 -16.51 -13.72 -5.34
CA LEU A 286 -16.01 -12.97 -4.20
C LEU A 286 -16.59 -11.54 -4.17
N VAL A 287 -16.69 -10.89 -5.33
CA VAL A 287 -17.41 -9.60 -5.48
C VAL A 287 -18.87 -9.74 -5.02
N GLU A 288 -19.57 -10.79 -5.46
CA GLU A 288 -20.95 -11.08 -5.03
C GLU A 288 -21.05 -11.38 -3.52
N ALA A 289 -20.03 -12.00 -2.93
CA ALA A 289 -20.02 -12.28 -1.49
C ALA A 289 -19.81 -10.98 -0.68
N TYR A 290 -18.87 -10.13 -1.10
CA TYR A 290 -18.61 -8.85 -0.46
C TYR A 290 -19.76 -7.86 -0.61
N SER A 291 -20.45 -7.81 -1.75
CA SER A 291 -21.63 -6.97 -1.94
C SER A 291 -22.80 -7.36 -1.02
N ARG A 292 -22.96 -8.66 -0.72
CA ARG A 292 -23.98 -9.20 0.19
C ARG A 292 -23.62 -9.05 1.67
N SER A 293 -22.33 -9.01 2.02
CA SER A 293 -21.89 -8.97 3.42
C SER A 293 -20.71 -8.01 3.63
N GLN A 294 -21.01 -6.82 4.17
CA GLN A 294 -19.98 -5.85 4.55
C GLN A 294 -19.04 -6.41 5.64
N SER A 295 -19.55 -7.22 6.57
CA SER A 295 -18.71 -7.86 7.59
C SER A 295 -17.69 -8.83 7.00
N LEU A 296 -18.07 -9.57 5.95
CA LEU A 296 -17.17 -10.45 5.22
C LEU A 296 -16.09 -9.61 4.51
N PHE A 297 -16.49 -8.58 3.77
CA PHE A 297 -15.56 -7.66 3.12
C PHE A 297 -14.57 -7.05 4.12
N PHE A 298 -15.06 -6.48 5.22
CA PHE A 298 -14.22 -5.83 6.22
C PHE A 298 -13.21 -6.78 6.84
N ARG A 299 -13.61 -8.01 7.16
CA ARG A 299 -12.68 -9.02 7.68
C ARG A 299 -11.58 -9.32 6.66
N ASP A 300 -11.94 -9.65 5.43
CA ASP A 300 -10.97 -10.06 4.43
C ASP A 300 -10.09 -8.87 3.97
N PHE A 301 -10.63 -7.64 3.98
CA PHE A 301 -9.87 -6.40 3.81
C PHE A 301 -8.81 -6.22 4.90
N THR A 302 -9.15 -6.39 6.18
CA THR A 302 -8.14 -6.31 7.26
C THR A 302 -7.06 -7.37 7.13
N CYS A 303 -7.43 -8.61 6.78
CA CYS A 303 -6.48 -9.69 6.51
C CYS A 303 -5.53 -9.34 5.35
N ALA A 304 -6.06 -8.72 4.29
CA ALA A 304 -5.28 -8.30 3.13
C ALA A 304 -4.38 -7.10 3.42
N MET A 305 -4.87 -6.09 4.15
CA MET A 305 -4.05 -4.96 4.59
C MET A 305 -2.89 -5.39 5.48
N ILE A 306 -3.10 -6.36 6.39
CA ILE A 306 -2.03 -6.90 7.23
C ILE A 306 -0.97 -7.61 6.37
N ARG A 307 -1.38 -8.43 5.40
CA ARG A 307 -0.41 -9.14 4.54
C ARG A 307 0.32 -8.20 3.59
N MET A 308 -0.37 -7.23 3.00
CA MET A 308 0.27 -6.15 2.22
C MET A 308 1.27 -5.40 3.08
N GLY A 309 0.89 -5.01 4.31
CA GLY A 309 1.78 -4.36 5.26
C GLY A 309 3.01 -5.19 5.65
N ASN A 310 2.99 -6.51 5.47
CA ASN A 310 4.10 -7.40 5.79
C ASN A 310 5.08 -7.60 4.62
N ILE A 311 4.83 -7.00 3.46
CA ILE A 311 5.73 -7.08 2.31
C ILE A 311 7.04 -6.35 2.65
N SER A 312 8.18 -7.03 2.43
CA SER A 312 9.51 -6.49 2.65
C SER A 312 10.49 -7.11 1.65
N ASN A 313 11.42 -6.31 1.14
CA ASN A 313 12.58 -6.80 0.37
C ASN A 313 13.70 -7.39 1.27
N GLY A 314 13.58 -7.29 2.59
CA GLY A 314 14.60 -7.72 3.55
C GLY A 314 15.87 -6.85 3.57
N ALA A 315 15.87 -5.71 2.88
CA ALA A 315 16.98 -4.76 2.91
C ALA A 315 17.12 -4.13 4.31
N SER A 316 18.34 -3.78 4.68
CA SER A 316 18.58 -2.91 5.83
C SER A 316 18.04 -1.51 5.55
N GLY A 317 17.55 -0.85 6.58
CA GLY A 317 17.08 0.52 6.51
C GLY A 317 17.38 1.28 7.78
N GLU A 318 16.87 2.51 7.86
CA GLU A 318 17.07 3.42 8.97
C GLU A 318 15.74 3.84 9.63
N VAL A 319 15.81 4.77 10.57
CA VAL A 319 14.64 5.53 11.03
C VAL A 319 14.85 6.95 10.51
N ARG A 320 14.22 7.30 9.40
CA ARG A 320 14.35 8.63 8.81
C ARG A 320 13.74 9.67 9.72
N THR A 321 14.45 10.75 9.96
CA THR A 321 13.95 11.89 10.74
C THR A 321 13.12 12.85 9.87
N ASN A 322 13.44 12.91 8.58
CA ASN A 322 12.65 13.58 7.54
C ASN A 322 12.25 12.55 6.47
N CYS A 323 10.95 12.37 6.22
CA CYS A 323 10.46 11.35 5.29
C CYS A 323 10.78 11.61 3.81
N ARG A 324 11.40 12.74 3.46
CA ARG A 324 11.74 13.08 2.07
C ARG A 324 13.19 12.81 1.69
N VAL A 325 14.07 12.53 2.64
CA VAL A 325 15.50 12.35 2.38
C VAL A 325 16.09 11.31 3.35
N ILE A 326 17.11 10.59 2.91
CA ILE A 326 17.91 9.73 3.81
C ILE A 326 18.63 10.59 4.86
N ASN A 327 18.92 10.03 6.04
CA ASN A 327 19.58 10.80 7.09
C ASN A 327 21.04 11.16 6.73
N ASN A 328 21.76 10.29 6.02
CA ASN A 328 23.16 10.47 5.59
C ASN A 328 23.43 9.87 4.21
#